data_AF-A0A0K0DN78-F1
#
_entry.id   AF-A0A0K0DN78-F1
#
_cell.length_a   1.000
_cell.length_b   1.000
_cell.length_c   1.000
_cell.angle_alpha   90.00
_cell.angle_beta   90.00
_cell.angle_gamma   90.00
#
_symmetry.space_group_name_H-M   'P 1'
#
loop_
_entity.id
_entity.type
_entity.pdbx_description
1 polymer ?
#
loop_
_entity_poly.entity_id
_entity_poly.type
_entity_poly.pdbx_seq_one_letter_code
_entity_poly.pdbx_strand_id
1 'polypeptide(L)'
;MAIKGTLLCGNKGMKGGTVRLFRVYQKDAADDLSQLLDQKFTYESGMFQLEGSTTRFPSTQTEIQPFMTIHHNCGMDEKQTANLGYKRWALRLPEDYVTRGTRARKVTVSNVRNTLA
;
A
#
# COMPACT_ATOMS: atom_id res chain seq x y z
N MET A 1 -0.91 12.77 4.03
CA MET A 1 -2.08 11.86 4.01
C MET A 1 -1.76 10.61 4.84
N ALA A 2 -2.78 9.93 5.37
CA ALA A 2 -2.58 8.70 6.14
C ALA A 2 -3.61 7.64 5.76
N ILE A 3 -3.17 6.40 5.66
CA ILE A 3 -3.99 5.25 5.30
C ILE A 3 -3.80 4.21 6.38
N LYS A 4 -4.88 3.65 6.90
CA LYS A 4 -4.86 2.49 7.77
C LYS A 4 -5.66 1.37 7.12
N GLY A 5 -5.21 0.15 7.28
CA GLY A 5 -5.94 -0.97 6.72
C GLY A 5 -5.58 -2.27 7.38
N THR A 6 -6.28 -3.32 6.98
CA THR A 6 -5.99 -4.69 7.39
C THR A 6 -5.94 -5.56 6.15
N LEU A 7 -4.82 -6.27 5.98
CA LEU A 7 -4.62 -7.29 4.97
C LEU A 7 -5.02 -8.65 5.53
N LEU A 8 -6.01 -9.29 4.91
CA LEU A 8 -6.51 -10.60 5.32
C LEU A 8 -6.20 -11.66 4.26
N CYS A 9 -5.74 -12.81 4.74
CA CYS A 9 -5.64 -14.05 3.97
C CYS A 9 -6.75 -15.00 4.43
N GLY A 10 -7.84 -15.09 3.67
CA GLY A 10 -9.09 -15.67 4.15
C GLY A 10 -9.62 -14.87 5.35
N ASN A 11 -9.79 -15.53 6.50
CA ASN A 11 -10.25 -14.92 7.76
C ASN A 11 -9.12 -14.55 8.72
N LYS A 12 -7.85 -14.78 8.36
CA LYS A 12 -6.70 -14.50 9.22
C LYS A 12 -5.98 -13.23 8.78
N GLY A 13 -5.48 -12.49 9.78
CA GLY A 13 -4.52 -11.42 9.55
C GLY A 13 -3.29 -11.96 8.83
N MET A 14 -2.85 -11.27 7.78
CA MET A 14 -1.65 -11.66 7.06
C MET A 14 -0.47 -10.83 7.51
N LYS A 15 0.50 -11.46 8.17
CA LYS A 15 1.78 -10.84 8.53
C LYS A 15 2.74 -10.79 7.36
N GLY A 16 3.58 -9.76 7.32
CA GLY A 16 4.74 -9.70 6.44
C GLY A 16 4.43 -9.33 4.99
N GLY A 17 3.17 -9.15 4.63
CA GLY A 17 2.80 -8.48 3.38
C GLY A 17 3.37 -7.06 3.34
N THR A 18 3.99 -6.69 2.22
CA THR A 18 4.60 -5.37 2.03
C THR A 18 3.59 -4.42 1.41
N VAL A 19 3.31 -3.30 2.07
CA VAL A 19 2.40 -2.27 1.60
C VAL A 19 3.20 -1.02 1.26
N ARG A 20 2.99 -0.49 0.06
CA ARG A 20 3.68 0.71 -0.45
C ARG A 20 2.67 1.75 -0.88
N LEU A 21 2.93 3.00 -0.52
CA LEU A 21 2.17 4.16 -0.97
C LEU A 21 3.01 4.96 -1.96
N PHE A 22 2.42 5.38 -3.06
CA PHE A 22 3.05 6.15 -4.12
C PHE A 22 2.35 7.47 -4.34
N ARG A 23 3.13 8.46 -4.77
CA ARG A 23 2.67 9.81 -5.10
C ARG A 23 1.84 9.85 -6.37
N VAL A 24 2.19 9.02 -7.36
CA VAL A 24 1.55 9.00 -8.68
C VAL A 24 0.97 7.64 -8.99
N TYR A 25 -0.10 7.63 -9.78
CA TYR A 25 -0.76 6.42 -10.23
C TYR A 25 0.07 5.66 -11.28
N GLN A 26 0.21 4.34 -11.08
CA GLN A 26 1.07 3.47 -11.90
C GLN A 26 0.31 2.20 -12.31
N LYS A 27 -0.62 2.33 -13.27
CA LYS A 27 -1.58 1.27 -13.62
C LYS A 27 -0.93 -0.05 -14.02
N ASP A 28 -0.02 0.01 -15.00
CA ASP A 28 0.54 -1.17 -15.67
C ASP A 28 2.07 -1.22 -15.57
N ALA A 29 2.65 -0.40 -14.70
CA ALA A 29 4.09 -0.33 -14.50
C ALA A 29 4.52 -1.10 -13.24
N ALA A 30 5.76 -1.58 -13.27
CA ALA A 30 6.47 -1.96 -12.07
C ALA A 30 6.55 -0.75 -11.11
N ASP A 31 6.66 -1.03 -9.82
CA ASP A 31 6.70 0.00 -8.79
C ASP A 31 7.90 0.96 -8.99
N ASP A 32 7.62 2.20 -9.37
CA ASP A 32 8.60 3.28 -9.43
C ASP A 32 8.90 3.78 -8.01
N LEU A 33 10.01 3.31 -7.45
CA LEU A 33 10.46 3.65 -6.09
C LEU A 33 10.80 5.13 -5.93
N SER A 34 11.06 5.87 -7.02
CA SER A 34 11.24 7.33 -6.93
C SER A 34 9.97 8.01 -6.40
N GLN A 35 8.80 7.43 -6.67
CA GLN A 35 7.48 7.95 -6.29
C GLN A 35 6.99 7.46 -4.92
N LEU A 36 7.75 6.59 -4.23
CA LEU A 36 7.34 5.91 -3.00
C LEU A 36 7.15 6.87 -1.81
N LEU A 37 5.95 7.25 -1.42
CA LEU A 37 5.74 8.09 -0.24
C LEU A 37 6.08 7.38 1.09
N ASP A 38 5.71 6.10 1.24
CA ASP A 38 5.97 5.30 2.44
C ASP A 38 5.89 3.80 2.12
N GLN A 39 6.54 2.97 2.96
CA GLN A 39 6.49 1.52 2.89
C GLN A 39 6.45 0.92 4.30
N LYS A 40 5.57 -0.04 4.51
CA LYS A 40 5.46 -0.81 5.76
C LYS A 40 5.21 -2.28 5.50
N PHE A 41 5.50 -3.10 6.51
CA PHE A 41 5.04 -4.48 6.58
C PHE A 41 3.79 -4.55 7.44
N THR A 42 2.88 -5.45 7.05
CA THR A 42 1.70 -5.79 7.83
C THR A 42 2.08 -6.54 9.11
N TYR A 43 1.43 -6.18 10.22
CA TYR A 43 1.63 -6.83 11.52
C TYR A 43 0.96 -8.20 11.59
N GLU A 44 1.10 -8.91 12.72
CA GLU A 44 0.49 -10.23 12.97
C GLU A 44 -1.04 -10.23 12.68
N SER A 45 -1.73 -9.16 13.06
CA SER A 45 -3.17 -9.00 12.80
C SER A 45 -3.51 -8.64 11.35
N GLY A 46 -2.51 -8.49 10.48
CA GLY A 46 -2.66 -7.96 9.12
C GLY A 46 -2.77 -6.44 9.05
N MET A 47 -2.80 -5.74 10.19
CA MET A 47 -2.91 -4.29 10.21
C MET A 47 -1.68 -3.62 9.58
N PHE A 48 -1.91 -2.48 8.93
CA PHE A 48 -0.88 -1.57 8.45
C PHE A 48 -1.34 -0.12 8.57
N GLN A 49 -0.38 0.80 8.68
CA GLN A 49 -0.61 2.24 8.63
C GLN A 49 0.50 2.90 7.82
N LEU A 50 0.13 3.63 6.77
CA LEU A 50 1.04 4.36 5.89
C LEU A 50 0.82 5.86 6.07
N GLU A 51 1.90 6.63 6.00
CA GLU A 51 1.84 8.09 6.05
C GLU A 51 2.69 8.70 4.94
N GLY A 52 2.05 9.41 4.02
CA GLY A 52 2.73 10.01 2.86
C GLY A 52 2.71 11.53 2.89
N SER A 53 3.86 12.15 2.58
CA SER A 53 3.99 13.58 2.32
C SER A 53 4.89 13.86 1.11
N THR A 54 4.70 15.00 0.47
CA THR A 54 5.52 15.45 -0.66
C THR A 54 6.77 16.22 -0.25
N THR A 55 7.07 16.31 1.05
CA THR A 55 8.18 17.12 1.59
C THR A 55 9.55 16.74 1.03
N ARG A 56 9.75 15.46 0.69
CA ARG A 56 11.00 14.96 0.11
C ARG A 56 11.17 15.26 -1.39
N PHE A 57 10.11 15.72 -2.05
CA PHE A 57 10.10 15.99 -3.49
C PHE A 57 10.34 17.47 -3.76
N PRO A 58 10.78 17.83 -4.99
CA PRO A 58 10.84 19.22 -5.40
C PRO A 58 9.52 19.95 -5.14
N SER A 59 9.59 21.25 -4.81
CA SER A 59 8.41 22.07 -4.53
C SER A 59 7.43 22.19 -5.71
N THR A 60 7.88 21.87 -6.92
CA THR A 60 7.06 21.77 -8.14
C THR A 60 6.26 20.46 -8.22
N GLN A 61 6.55 19.47 -7.38
CA GLN A 61 5.96 18.13 -7.38
C GLN A 61 5.13 17.90 -6.11
N THR A 62 4.11 18.73 -5.91
CA THR A 62 3.24 18.69 -4.72
C THR A 62 1.94 17.92 -4.93
N GLU A 63 1.58 17.62 -6.18
CA GLU A 63 0.40 16.84 -6.52
C GLU A 63 0.57 15.37 -6.10
N ILE A 64 -0.50 14.79 -5.54
CA ILE A 64 -0.56 13.40 -5.11
C ILE A 64 -1.78 12.75 -5.77
N GLN A 65 -1.55 11.76 -6.63
CA GLN A 65 -2.51 10.78 -7.11
C GLN A 65 -2.26 9.48 -6.33
N PRO A 66 -2.91 9.30 -5.17
CA PRO A 66 -2.51 8.28 -4.22
C PRO A 66 -2.74 6.89 -4.78
N PHE A 67 -1.67 6.12 -4.82
CA PHE A 67 -1.67 4.76 -5.35
C PHE A 67 -0.99 3.84 -4.36
N MET A 68 -1.60 2.70 -4.06
CA MET A 68 -1.10 1.75 -3.09
C MET A 68 -0.87 0.41 -3.76
N THR A 69 0.27 -0.21 -3.46
CA THR A 69 0.51 -1.60 -3.83
C THR A 69 0.67 -2.48 -2.60
N ILE A 70 0.18 -3.71 -2.69
CA ILE A 70 0.32 -4.73 -1.65
C ILE A 70 0.99 -5.94 -2.29
N HIS A 71 2.15 -6.33 -1.77
CA HIS A 71 2.85 -7.54 -2.15
C HIS A 71 2.69 -8.59 -1.06
N HIS A 72 2.18 -9.76 -1.44
CA HIS A 72 1.80 -10.79 -0.48
C HIS A 72 1.87 -12.19 -1.11
N ASN A 73 2.08 -13.22 -0.31
CA ASN A 73 2.11 -14.63 -0.71
C ASN A 73 0.94 -15.44 -0.12
N CYS A 74 -0.21 -14.80 0.12
CA CYS A 74 -1.40 -15.50 0.62
C CYS A 74 -1.82 -16.63 -0.34
N GLY A 75 -2.05 -17.81 0.23
CA GLY A 75 -2.40 -19.02 -0.52
C GLY A 75 -1.25 -19.52 -1.41
N MET A 76 -0.01 -19.22 -1.03
CA MET A 76 1.20 -19.74 -1.69
C MET A 76 2.09 -20.41 -0.66
N ASP A 77 2.67 -21.56 -1.01
CA ASP A 77 3.72 -22.18 -0.22
C ASP A 77 5.10 -21.52 -0.47
N GLU A 78 6.12 -21.96 0.25
CA GLU A 78 7.48 -21.43 0.13
C GLU A 78 8.07 -21.62 -1.28
N LYS A 79 7.82 -22.78 -1.90
CA LYS A 79 8.31 -23.10 -3.24
C LYS A 79 7.65 -22.21 -4.30
N GLN A 80 6.34 -22.01 -4.20
CA GLN A 80 5.58 -21.10 -5.05
C GLN A 80 6.05 -19.66 -4.85
N THR A 81 6.26 -19.23 -3.62
CA THR A 81 6.77 -17.88 -3.30
C THR A 81 8.16 -17.67 -3.89
N ALA A 82 9.06 -18.65 -3.79
CA ALA A 82 10.40 -18.57 -4.36
C ALA A 82 10.41 -18.53 -5.89
N ASN A 83 9.53 -19.31 -6.55
CA ASN A 83 9.52 -19.43 -8.01
C ASN A 83 8.74 -18.30 -8.71
N LEU A 84 7.62 -17.88 -8.13
CA LEU A 84 6.69 -16.92 -8.74
C LEU A 84 6.80 -15.52 -8.13
N GLY A 85 7.51 -15.39 -7.00
CA GLY A 85 7.53 -14.18 -6.21
C GLY A 85 6.22 -13.96 -5.44
N TYR A 86 6.01 -12.71 -5.02
CA TYR A 86 4.81 -12.30 -4.29
C TYR A 86 3.72 -11.84 -5.26
N LYS A 87 2.47 -12.20 -4.99
CA LYS A 87 1.30 -11.61 -5.66
C LYS A 87 1.27 -10.11 -5.38
N ARG A 88 0.88 -9.33 -6.38
CA ARG A 88 0.77 -7.87 -6.30
C ARG A 88 -0.68 -7.44 -6.51
N TRP A 89 -1.18 -6.64 -5.58
CA TRP A 89 -2.41 -5.87 -5.76
C TRP A 89 -2.07 -4.40 -5.94
N ALA A 90 -2.79 -3.75 -6.86
CA ALA A 90 -2.65 -2.36 -7.20
C ALA A 90 -3.99 -1.65 -6.95
N LEU A 91 -4.00 -0.67 -6.04
CA LEU A 91 -5.19 0.05 -5.64
C LEU A 91 -4.99 1.54 -5.88
N ARG A 92 -5.83 2.13 -6.75
CA ARG A 92 -5.96 3.58 -6.82
C ARG A 92 -6.82 4.04 -5.65
N LEU A 93 -6.30 4.98 -4.87
CA LEU A 93 -7.05 5.58 -3.78
C LEU A 93 -7.71 6.88 -4.28
N PRO A 94 -8.89 7.23 -3.76
CA PRO A 94 -9.51 8.50 -4.09
C PRO A 94 -8.65 9.70 -3.64
N GLU A 95 -8.59 10.74 -4.48
CA GLU A 95 -7.75 11.92 -4.26
C GLU A 95 -8.25 12.81 -3.11
N ASP A 96 -9.52 12.70 -2.73
CA ASP A 96 -10.13 13.43 -1.62
C ASP A 96 -9.62 13.00 -0.23
N TYR A 97 -8.85 11.90 -0.16
CA TYR A 97 -8.08 11.48 1.02
C TYR A 97 -6.73 12.21 1.16
N VAL A 98 -6.31 12.97 0.13
CA VAL A 98 -5.13 13.82 0.19
C VAL A 98 -5.47 15.13 0.91
N THR A 99 -4.79 15.38 2.02
CA THR A 99 -4.99 16.59 2.84
C THR A 99 -3.87 17.59 2.62
N ARG A 100 -4.19 18.89 2.50
CA ARG A 100 -3.18 19.96 2.46
C ARG A 100 -2.63 20.24 3.88
N GLY A 101 -1.32 20.37 4.00
CA GLY A 101 -0.61 20.61 5.27
C GLY A 101 0.27 19.45 5.73
N THR A 102 1.00 19.63 6.83
CA THR A 102 2.03 18.70 7.32
C THR A 102 1.49 17.45 8.02
N ARG A 103 0.20 17.39 8.36
CA ARG A 103 -0.42 16.26 9.04
C ARG A 103 -1.65 15.77 8.29
N ALA A 104 -1.81 14.45 8.24
CA ALA A 104 -2.99 13.81 7.68
C ALA A 104 -4.23 14.14 8.52
N ARG A 105 -5.24 14.76 7.91
CA ARG A 105 -6.51 15.08 8.59
C ARG A 105 -7.62 14.05 8.33
N LYS A 106 -7.39 13.08 7.44
CA LYS A 106 -8.30 11.99 7.10
C LYS A 106 -7.55 10.66 7.19
N VAL A 107 -8.13 9.67 7.89
CA VAL A 107 -7.63 8.29 7.96
C VAL A 107 -8.59 7.43 7.16
N THR A 108 -8.10 6.82 6.08
CA THR A 108 -8.88 5.84 5.32
C THR A 108 -8.79 4.49 6.02
N VAL A 109 -9.89 3.76 6.16
CA VAL A 109 -9.92 2.36 6.61
C VAL A 109 -10.22 1.48 5.40
N SER A 110 -9.24 0.72 4.93
CA SER A 110 -9.42 -0.24 3.84
C SER A 110 -9.26 -1.67 4.35
N ASN A 111 -10.32 -2.47 4.24
CA ASN A 111 -10.26 -3.91 4.47
C ASN A 111 -9.93 -4.60 3.14
N VAL A 112 -8.70 -5.07 2.99
CA VAL A 112 -8.27 -5.75 1.76
C VAL A 112 -8.27 -7.25 2.03
N ARG A 113 -9.15 -7.99 1.33
CA ARG A 113 -9.38 -9.42 1.55
C ARG A 113 -9.03 -10.23 0.31
N ASN A 114 -8.25 -11.30 0.47
CA ASN A 114 -8.17 -12.37 -0.52
C ASN A 114 -9.20 -13.46 -0.15
N THR A 115 -10.22 -13.66 -0.96
CA THR A 115 -11.26 -14.69 -0.75
C THR A 115 -10.90 -16.04 -1.34
N LEU A 116 -9.78 -16.15 -2.08
CA LEU A 116 -9.33 -17.38 -2.74
C LEU A 116 -8.26 -18.14 -1.92
N ALA A 117 -8.33 -18.05 -0.58
CA ALA A 117 -7.42 -18.74 0.32
C ALA A 117 -8.02 -20.06 0.81
#